data_AF-A0A1F4FGR0-F1
#
_entry.id   AF-A0A1F4FGR0-F1
#
_cell.length_a   1.000
_cell.length_b   1.000
_cell.length_c   1.000
_cell.angle_alpha   90.00
_cell.angle_beta   90.00
_cell.angle_gamma   90.00
#
_symmetry.space_group_name_H-M   'P 1'
#
loop_
_entity.id
_entity.type
_entity.pdbx_description
1 polymer ?
#
loop_
_entity_poly.entity_id
_entity_poly.type
_entity_poly.pdbx_seq_one_letter_code
_entity_poly.pdbx_strand_id
1 'polypeptide(L)' 'MPIAGDDAQAIAVASRLIRDIGYEPVLIGGLAMGKHLLPGSTLAGERTPQEIRRLAATLK' A
#
# COMPACT_ATOMS: atom_id res chain seq x y z
N MET A 1 3.24 0.64 5.22
CA MET A 1 3.09 -0.54 4.33
C MET A 1 2.08 -0.20 3.23
N PRO A 2 2.52 -0.05 1.97
CA PRO A 2 1.59 0.17 0.86
C PRO A 2 0.76 -1.10 0.58
N ILE A 3 -0.54 -0.95 0.37
CA ILE A 3 -1.46 -2.03 0.00
C ILE A 3 -2.35 -1.61 -1.17
N ALA A 4 -2.77 -2.58 -1.97
CA ALA A 4 -3.68 -2.40 -3.10
C ALA A 4 -4.73 -3.51 -3.09
N GLY A 5 -5.96 -3.20 -3.49
CA GLY A 5 -7.04 -4.19 -3.56
C GLY A 5 -8.37 -3.58 -3.95
N ASP A 6 -9.29 -4.40 -4.46
CA ASP A 6 -10.64 -3.97 -4.88
C ASP A 6 -11.74 -4.40 -3.89
N ASP A 7 -11.46 -5.41 -3.05
CA ASP A 7 -12.41 -5.93 -2.07
C ASP A 7 -12.28 -5.19 -0.73
N ALA A 8 -13.34 -4.47 -0.34
CA ALA A 8 -13.35 -3.65 0.87
C ALA A 8 -13.17 -4.47 2.16
N GLN A 9 -13.69 -5.70 2.23
CA GLN A 9 -13.53 -6.55 3.41
C GLN A 9 -12.10 -7.05 3.54
N ALA A 10 -11.49 -7.49 2.44
CA ALA A 10 -10.09 -7.92 2.41
C ALA A 10 -9.15 -6.77 2.78
N ILE A 11 -9.40 -5.56 2.28
CA ILE A 11 -8.63 -4.35 2.65
C ILE A 11 -8.74 -4.08 4.15
N ALA A 12 -9.94 -4.19 4.73
CA ALA A 12 -10.14 -3.96 6.16
C ALA A 12 -9.38 -4.99 7.02
N VAL A 13 -9.42 -6.28 6.65
CA VAL A 13 -8.68 -7.34 7.33
C VAL A 13 -7.17 -7.09 7.24
N ALA A 14 -6.64 -6.87 6.04
CA ALA A 14 -5.21 -6.62 5.84
C ALA A 14 -4.74 -5.37 6.59
N SER A 15 -5.53 -4.30 6.58
CA SER A 15 -5.22 -3.05 7.30
C SER A 15 -5.13 -3.28 8.81
N ARG A 16 -5.99 -4.13 9.37
CA ARG A 16 -5.92 -4.49 10.80
C ARG A 16 -4.64 -5.27 11.10
N LEU A 17 -4.34 -6.32 10.32
CA LEU A 17 -3.13 -7.12 10.51
C LEU A 17 -1.86 -6.27 10.44
N ILE A 18 -1.78 -5.33 9.49
CA ILE A 18 -0.65 -4.42 9.35
C ILE A 18 -0.48 -3.53 10.60
N ARG A 19 -1.57 -3.01 11.16
CA ARG A 19 -1.52 -2.25 12.43
C ARG A 19 -1.12 -3.12 13.60
N ASP A 20 -1.63 -4.35 13.67
CA ASP A 20 -1.34 -5.30 14.76
C ASP A 20 0.16 -5.65 14.81
N ILE A 21 0.87 -5.63 13.67
CA ILE A 21 2.33 -5.81 13.61
C ILE A 21 3.14 -4.50 13.70
N GLY A 22 2.50 -3.38 14.02
CA GLY A 22 3.16 -2.10 14.28
C GLY A 22 3.45 -1.24 13.04
N TYR A 23 2.87 -1.56 11.89
CA TYR A 23 3.00 -0.76 10.67
C TYR A 23 1.73 0.05 10.39
N GLU A 24 1.88 1.16 9.66
CA GLU A 24 0.74 1.94 9.16
C GLU A 24 0.35 1.47 7.74
N PRO A 25 -0.88 1.00 7.51
CA PRO A 25 -1.34 0.64 6.17
C PRO A 25 -1.61 1.88 5.34
N VAL A 26 -1.21 1.86 4.07
CA VAL A 26 -1.49 2.93 3.12
C VAL A 26 -2.13 2.30 1.88
N LEU A 27 -3.44 2.48 1.72
CA LEU A 27 -4.15 2.05 0.52
C LEU A 27 -3.77 2.96 -0.65
N ILE A 28 -3.17 2.39 -1.69
CA ILE A 28 -2.70 3.13 -2.87
C ILE A 28 -3.65 3.05 -4.08
N GLY A 29 -4.74 2.30 -3.95
CA GLY A 29 -5.76 2.13 -4.99
C GLY A 29 -6.21 0.68 -5.16
N GLY A 30 -6.86 0.40 -6.29
CA GLY A 30 -7.37 -0.92 -6.66
C GLY A 30 -6.28 -1.97 -6.91
N LEU A 31 -6.65 -3.23 -7.10
CA LEU A 31 -5.72 -4.38 -7.21
C LEU A 31 -4.67 -4.17 -8.32
N ALA A 32 -5.03 -3.52 -9.42
CA ALA A 32 -4.13 -3.21 -10.53
C ALA A 32 -2.90 -2.36 -10.11
N MET A 33 -3.00 -1.59 -9.02
CA MET A 33 -1.89 -0.81 -8.47
C MET A 33 -0.80 -1.68 -7.84
N GLY A 34 -1.07 -2.98 -7.61
CA GLY A 34 -0.10 -3.94 -7.08
C GLY A 34 1.20 -4.04 -7.89
N LYS A 35 1.17 -3.70 -9.19
CA LYS A 35 2.36 -3.61 -10.05
C LYS A 35 3.44 -2.65 -9.51
N HIS A 36 3.04 -1.65 -8.72
CA HIS A 36 3.94 -0.65 -8.11
C HIS A 36 4.52 -1.09 -6.76
N LEU A 37 4.20 -2.29 -6.28
CA LEU A 37 4.71 -2.87 -5.03
C LEU A 37 5.82 -3.90 -5.26
N LEU A 38 6.03 -4.31 -6.51
CA LEU A 38 7.02 -5.32 -6.88
C LEU A 38 8.45 -4.79 -6.70
N PRO A 39 9.45 -5.65 -6.41
CA PRO A 39 10.85 -5.23 -6.38
C PRO A 39 11.25 -4.45 -7.64
N GLY A 40 11.97 -3.33 -7.45
CA GLY A 40 12.40 -2.46 -8.55
C GLY A 40 11.36 -1.45 -9.05
N SER A 41 10.13 -1.47 -8.51
CA SER A 41 9.09 -0.48 -8.83
C SER A 41 9.11 0.74 -7.91
N THR A 42 8.27 1.75 -8.20
CA THR A 42 8.25 3.06 -7.53
C THR A 42 8.07 2.98 -6.01
N LEU A 43 7.25 2.06 -5.50
CA LEU A 43 7.00 1.91 -4.05
C LEU A 43 7.78 0.76 -3.43
N ALA A 44 8.72 0.14 -4.16
CA ALA A 44 9.61 -0.86 -3.57
C ALA A 44 10.50 -0.24 -2.48
N GLY A 45 10.82 -1.05 -1.46
CA GLY A 45 11.71 -0.69 -0.37
C GLY A 45 11.02 -0.04 0.84
N GLU A 46 11.83 0.33 1.83
CA GLU A 46 11.36 0.94 3.08
C GLU A 46 11.08 2.43 2.88
N ARG A 47 9.89 2.86 3.31
CA ARG A 47 9.42 4.24 3.20
C ARG A 47 8.47 4.57 4.35
N THR A 48 8.44 5.83 4.73
CA THR A 48 7.44 6.34 5.67
C THR A 48 6.04 6.32 5.02
N PRO A 49 4.96 6.27 5.82
CA PRO A 49 3.60 6.35 5.29
C PRO A 49 3.34 7.62 4.47
N GLN A 50 3.94 8.74 4.88
CA GLN A 50 3.77 10.02 4.19
C GLN A 50 4.43 10.02 2.81
N GLU A 51 5.63 9.44 2.69
CA GLU A 51 6.30 9.28 1.39
C GLU A 51 5.52 8.35 0.47
N ILE A 52 4.98 7.24 1.00
CA ILE A 52 4.12 6.35 0.22
C ILE A 52 2.92 7.10 -0.33
N ARG A 53 2.20 7.87 0.50
CA ARG A 53 1.03 8.65 0.06
C ARG A 53 1.41 9.65 -1.04
N ARG A 54 2.55 10.34 -0.89
CA ARG A 54 3.05 11.30 -1.88
C ARG A 54 3.38 10.63 -3.21
N LEU A 55 4.10 9.51 -3.18
CA LEU A 55 4.46 8.76 -4.39
C LEU A 55 3.21 8.15 -5.05
N ALA A 56 2.31 7.57 -4.27
CA ALA A 56 1.08 6.96 -4.76
C ALA A 56 0.19 7.95 -5.52
N ALA A 57 0.14 9.21 -5.08
CA ALA A 57 -0.60 10.27 -5.78
C ALA A 57 -0.09 10.57 -7.20
N THR A 58 1.12 10.11 -7.55
CA THR A 58 1.72 10.31 -8.88
C THR A 58 1.57 9.11 -9.81
N LEU A 59 1.03 7.98 -9.32
CA LEU A 59 0.93 6.73 -10.07
C LEU A 59 -0.29 6.73 -11.00
N LYS A 60 -0.22 5.92 -12.07
CA LYS A 60 -1.26 5.74 -13.08
C LYS A 60 -1.70 4.28 -13.21
#